data_AF-A0ABD2N8S7-F1
#
_entry.id   AF-A0ABD2N8S7-F1
#
_cell.length_a   1.000
_cell.length_b   1.000
_cell.length_c   1.000
_cell.angle_alpha   90.00
_cell.angle_beta   90.00
_cell.angle_gamma   90.00
#
_symmetry.space_group_name_H-M   'P 1'
#
loop_
_entity.id
_entity.type
_entity.pdbx_description
1 polymer ?
#
loop_
_entity_poly.entity_id
_entity_poly.type
_entity_poly.pdbx_seq_one_letter_code
_entity_poly.pdbx_strand_id
1 'polypeptide(L)'
;MFDWFSKPDPKEEQRQVDRQLRKAGRDIERDRRQLEREEKKLELEIKKLAREGNNEGCKLLAKQLVQLRKQKNRTYAANSKIQGIGIQNKMMGANAKLAESMGVAGKTMGEMNRILKPEQIAANINAFSKESMKMNMTDEMINETLDDILTESGDEEESDNIITQVLDEIGIEIGERWLKLQHQKEELLVELQKKKD
;
A
#
# COMPACT_ATOMS: atom_id res chain seq x y z
N MET A 1 -6.99 -16.77 45.83
CA MET A 1 -6.75 -17.89 44.89
C MET A 1 -6.90 -17.30 43.50
N PHE A 2 -5.79 -17.16 42.77
CA PHE A 2 -5.76 -16.53 41.44
C PHE A 2 -6.30 -17.55 40.43
N ASP A 3 -7.35 -17.19 39.69
CA ASP A 3 -8.01 -18.06 38.72
C ASP A 3 -7.24 -18.07 37.39
N TRP A 4 -6.45 -19.13 37.18
CA TRP A 4 -5.57 -19.32 36.00
C TRP A 4 -6.32 -19.89 34.78
N PHE A 5 -7.57 -20.34 34.94
CA PHE A 5 -8.31 -21.10 33.92
C PHE A 5 -9.57 -20.39 33.38
N SER A 6 -9.87 -19.17 33.81
CA SER A 6 -10.92 -18.38 33.17
C SER A 6 -10.46 -17.91 31.79
N LYS A 7 -11.17 -18.35 30.74
CA LYS A 7 -11.00 -17.80 29.38
C LYS A 7 -11.11 -16.27 29.46
N PRO A 8 -10.26 -15.52 28.73
CA PRO A 8 -10.31 -14.07 28.78
C PRO A 8 -11.73 -13.60 28.44
N ASP A 9 -12.22 -12.58 29.13
CA ASP A 9 -13.51 -11.97 28.81
C ASP A 9 -13.49 -11.58 27.31
N PRO A 10 -14.49 -11.96 26.50
CA PRO A 10 -14.58 -11.55 25.10
C PRO A 10 -14.37 -10.04 24.89
N LYS A 11 -14.70 -9.20 25.88
CA LYS A 11 -14.42 -7.75 25.86
C LYS A 11 -12.93 -7.43 26.03
N GLU A 12 -12.20 -8.20 26.83
CA GLU A 12 -10.74 -8.08 26.97
C GLU A 12 -10.01 -8.53 25.71
N GLU A 13 -10.44 -9.64 25.08
CA GLU A 13 -9.89 -10.10 23.80
C GLU A 13 -10.09 -9.04 22.71
N GLN A 14 -11.28 -8.45 22.59
CA GLN A 14 -11.55 -7.38 21.64
C GLN A 14 -10.66 -6.15 21.89
N ARG A 15 -10.44 -5.77 23.15
CA ARG A 15 -9.54 -4.66 23.50
C ARG A 15 -8.09 -4.98 23.16
N GLN A 16 -7.66 -6.22 23.33
CA GLN A 16 -6.32 -6.66 22.98
C GLN A 16 -6.11 -6.63 21.45
N VAL A 17 -7.07 -7.15 20.68
CA VAL A 17 -7.07 -7.08 19.22
C VAL A 17 -7.03 -5.63 18.74
N ASP A 18 -7.86 -4.74 19.30
CA ASP A 18 -7.84 -3.31 18.96
C ASP A 18 -6.47 -2.66 19.22
N ARG A 19 -5.81 -3.01 20.34
CA ARG A 19 -4.45 -2.50 20.65
C ARG A 19 -3.42 -3.03 19.66
N GLN A 20 -3.50 -4.31 19.30
CA GLN A 20 -2.60 -4.92 18.32
C GLN A 20 -2.78 -4.31 16.93
N LEU A 21 -4.02 -4.14 16.47
CA LEU A 21 -4.33 -3.50 15.18
C LEU A 21 -3.81 -2.05 15.13
N ARG A 22 -4.01 -1.27 16.20
CA ARG A 22 -3.44 0.10 16.28
C ARG A 22 -1.91 0.10 16.27
N LYS A 23 -1.28 -0.90 16.90
CA LYS A 23 0.18 -1.03 16.86
C LYS A 23 0.65 -1.35 15.44
N ALA A 24 0.07 -2.38 14.82
CA ALA A 24 0.37 -2.78 13.45
C ALA A 24 0.18 -1.63 12.45
N GLY A 25 -0.91 -0.86 12.54
CA GLY A 25 -1.12 0.32 11.69
C GLY A 25 -0.03 1.39 11.85
N ARG A 26 0.47 1.61 13.08
CA ARG A 26 1.59 2.54 13.34
C ARG A 26 2.94 1.99 12.88
N ASP A 27 3.11 0.68 12.89
CA ASP A 27 4.33 0.03 12.40
C ASP A 27 4.38 0.16 10.86
N ILE A 28 3.28 -0.13 10.17
CA ILE A 28 3.16 0.08 8.71
C ILE A 28 3.39 1.54 8.31
N GLU A 29 2.84 2.50 9.06
CA GLU A 29 3.07 3.92 8.80
C GLU A 29 4.54 4.32 8.98
N ARG A 30 5.25 3.69 9.93
CA ARG A 30 6.70 3.92 10.11
C ARG A 30 7.51 3.33 8.96
N ASP A 31 7.17 2.11 8.54
CA ASP A 31 7.82 1.45 7.40
C ASP A 31 7.59 2.24 6.11
N ARG A 32 6.37 2.76 5.90
CA ARG A 32 6.06 3.64 4.76
C ARG A 32 6.97 4.88 4.73
N ARG A 33 7.19 5.54 5.87
CA ARG A 33 8.11 6.70 5.96
C ARG A 33 9.57 6.31 5.73
N GLN A 34 9.95 5.07 6.03
CA GLN A 34 11.28 4.58 5.68
C GLN A 34 11.39 4.38 4.17
N LEU A 35 10.42 3.71 3.55
CA LEU A 35 10.36 3.53 2.09
C LEU A 35 10.38 4.88 1.36
N GLU A 36 9.62 5.89 1.81
CA GLU A 36 9.65 7.24 1.22
C GLU A 36 11.03 7.92 1.29
N ARG A 37 11.82 7.62 2.33
CA ARG A 37 13.20 8.14 2.45
C ARG A 37 14.16 7.39 1.53
N GLU A 38 13.98 6.09 1.38
CA GLU A 38 14.75 5.25 0.46
C GLU A 38 14.44 5.59 -1.00
N GLU A 39 13.18 5.83 -1.33
CA GLU A 39 12.72 6.33 -2.64
C GLU A 39 13.48 7.60 -3.05
N LYS A 40 13.50 8.61 -2.17
CA LYS A 40 14.21 9.87 -2.43
C LYS A 40 15.71 9.67 -2.63
N LYS A 41 16.32 8.71 -1.92
CA LYS A 41 17.74 8.39 -2.10
C LYS A 41 18.00 7.77 -3.46
N LEU A 42 17.17 6.79 -3.86
CA LEU A 42 17.24 6.16 -5.17
C LEU A 42 17.04 7.18 -6.29
N GLU A 43 16.07 8.09 -6.18
CA GLU A 43 15.85 9.16 -7.16
C GLU A 43 17.08 10.07 -7.33
N LEU A 44 17.75 10.43 -6.24
CA LEU A 44 18.98 11.23 -6.30
C LEU A 44 20.14 10.47 -6.95
N GLU A 45 20.25 9.18 -6.66
CA GLU A 45 21.31 8.34 -7.22
C GLU A 45 21.09 8.07 -8.71
N ILE A 46 19.84 7.81 -9.13
CA ILE A 46 19.45 7.71 -10.54
C ILE A 46 19.77 9.02 -11.27
N LYS A 47 19.44 10.19 -10.69
CA LYS A 47 19.81 11.50 -11.27
C LYS A 47 21.31 11.65 -11.45
N LYS A 48 22.11 11.16 -10.51
CA LYS A 48 23.56 11.23 -10.58
C LYS A 48 24.10 10.33 -11.70
N LEU A 49 23.70 9.06 -11.73
CA LEU A 49 24.12 8.11 -12.76
C LEU A 49 23.70 8.52 -14.17
N ALA A 50 22.50 9.11 -14.30
CA ALA A 50 22.00 9.60 -15.58
C ALA A 50 22.87 10.75 -16.12
N ARG A 51 23.33 11.66 -15.24
CA ARG A 51 24.27 12.73 -15.63
C ARG A 51 25.65 12.21 -16.01
N GLU A 52 26.07 11.11 -15.40
CA GLU A 52 27.33 10.43 -15.69
C GLU A 52 27.26 9.57 -16.97
N GLY A 53 26.07 9.42 -17.58
CA GLY A 53 25.86 8.60 -18.77
C GLY A 53 25.90 7.09 -18.49
N ASN A 54 25.81 6.67 -17.23
CA ASN A 54 25.83 5.26 -16.85
C ASN A 54 24.43 4.64 -16.96
N ASN A 55 24.08 4.23 -18.18
CA ASN A 55 22.77 3.66 -18.49
C ASN A 55 22.52 2.31 -17.79
N GLU A 56 23.53 1.47 -17.62
CA GLU A 56 23.40 0.18 -16.92
C GLU A 56 23.08 0.37 -15.42
N GLY A 57 23.77 1.31 -14.77
CA GLY A 57 23.49 1.67 -13.38
C GLY A 57 22.09 2.29 -13.21
N CYS A 58 21.69 3.16 -14.13
CA CYS A 58 20.32 3.71 -14.17
C CYS A 58 19.27 2.61 -14.32
N LYS A 59 19.50 1.63 -15.22
CA LYS A 59 18.59 0.49 -15.43
C LYS A 59 18.36 -0.31 -14.16
N LEU A 60 19.43 -0.63 -13.44
CA LEU A 60 19.33 -1.38 -12.20
C LEU A 60 18.57 -0.60 -11.12
N LEU A 61 18.94 0.67 -10.89
CA LEU A 61 18.31 1.48 -9.84
C LEU A 61 16.87 1.87 -10.21
N ALA A 62 16.53 2.07 -11.48
CA ALA A 62 15.16 2.32 -11.93
C ALA A 62 14.25 1.12 -11.63
N LYS A 63 14.70 -0.11 -11.88
CA LYS A 63 13.96 -1.32 -11.49
C LYS A 63 13.73 -1.39 -9.98
N GLN A 64 14.75 -1.07 -9.18
CA GLN A 64 14.62 -1.01 -7.73
C GLN A 64 13.64 0.07 -7.28
N LEU A 65 13.64 1.24 -7.92
CA LEU A 65 12.70 2.33 -7.61
C LEU A 65 11.25 1.92 -7.89
N VAL A 66 10.99 1.25 -9.01
CA VAL A 66 9.64 0.74 -9.35
C VAL A 66 9.16 -0.28 -8.31
N GLN A 67 10.03 -1.23 -7.95
CA GLN A 67 9.71 -2.23 -6.91
C GLN A 67 9.43 -1.56 -5.56
N LEU A 68 10.24 -0.57 -5.18
CA LEU A 68 10.07 0.16 -3.92
C LEU A 68 8.77 0.97 -3.91
N ARG A 69 8.41 1.62 -5.02
CA ARG A 69 7.12 2.30 -5.18
C ARG A 69 5.94 1.33 -5.08
N LYS A 70 6.06 0.13 -5.64
CA LYS A 70 5.06 -0.93 -5.49
C LYS A 70 4.91 -1.37 -4.04
N GLN A 71 6.02 -1.59 -3.34
CA GLN A 71 6.01 -1.93 -1.91
C GLN A 71 5.39 -0.81 -1.07
N LYS A 72 5.72 0.45 -1.35
CA LYS A 72 5.09 1.62 -0.73
C LYS A 72 3.58 1.61 -0.99
N ASN A 73 3.13 1.35 -2.21
CA ASN A 73 1.71 1.28 -2.54
C ASN A 73 0.98 0.15 -1.79
N ARG A 74 1.61 -1.02 -1.64
CA ARG A 74 1.09 -2.15 -0.83
C ARG A 74 0.89 -1.75 0.63
N THR A 75 1.69 -0.85 1.20
CA THR A 75 1.50 -0.39 2.59
C THR A 75 0.17 0.35 2.79
N TYR A 76 -0.33 1.08 1.78
CA TYR A 76 -1.64 1.74 1.86
C TYR A 76 -2.77 0.71 1.91
N ALA A 77 -2.72 -0.30 1.03
CA ALA A 77 -3.69 -1.39 1.03
C ALA A 77 -3.68 -2.17 2.36
N ALA A 78 -2.48 -2.48 2.89
CA ALA A 78 -2.33 -3.15 4.17
C ALA A 78 -2.88 -2.32 5.34
N ASN A 79 -2.62 -1.01 5.37
CA ASN A 79 -3.17 -0.11 6.39
C ASN A 79 -4.71 -0.04 6.31
N SER A 80 -5.28 0.04 5.10
CA SER A 80 -6.72 -0.03 4.88
C SER A 80 -7.33 -1.34 5.38
N LYS A 81 -6.65 -2.47 5.14
CA LYS A 81 -7.07 -3.80 5.64
C LYS A 81 -7.09 -3.83 7.17
N ILE A 82 -6.06 -3.30 7.84
CA ILE A 82 -6.03 -3.16 9.31
C ILE A 82 -7.20 -2.31 9.83
N GLN A 83 -7.48 -1.19 9.18
CA GLN A 83 -8.61 -0.34 9.55
C GLN A 83 -9.95 -1.07 9.38
N GLY A 84 -10.13 -1.81 8.28
CA GLY A 84 -11.30 -2.65 8.03
C GLY A 84 -11.50 -3.72 9.11
N ILE A 85 -10.45 -4.45 9.47
CA ILE A 85 -10.50 -5.45 10.55
C ILE A 85 -10.85 -4.76 11.88
N GLY A 86 -10.33 -3.55 12.14
CA GLY A 86 -10.68 -2.78 13.33
C GLY A 86 -12.16 -2.38 13.39
N ILE A 87 -12.76 -2.03 12.25
CA ILE A 87 -14.21 -1.76 12.16
C ILE A 87 -15.00 -3.05 12.41
N GLN A 88 -14.59 -4.17 11.82
CA GLN A 88 -15.23 -5.47 12.03
C GLN A 88 -15.15 -5.91 13.51
N ASN A 89 -14.02 -5.70 14.17
CA ASN A 89 -13.85 -6.00 15.59
C ASN A 89 -14.79 -5.16 16.47
N LYS A 90 -14.94 -3.85 16.17
CA LYS A 90 -15.92 -2.98 16.86
C LYS A 90 -17.36 -3.43 16.64
N MET A 91 -17.70 -3.84 15.42
CA MET A 91 -19.03 -4.38 15.11
C MET A 91 -19.31 -5.67 15.89
N MET A 92 -18.31 -6.55 16.01
CA MET A 92 -18.42 -7.76 16.82
C MET A 92 -18.65 -7.44 18.30
N GLY A 93 -17.99 -6.42 18.84
CA GLY A 93 -18.25 -5.92 20.19
C GLY A 93 -19.63 -5.32 20.39
N ALA A 94 -20.12 -4.55 19.43
CA ALA A 94 -21.49 -4.01 19.47
C ALA A 94 -22.52 -5.14 19.43
N ASN A 95 -22.32 -6.15 18.58
CA ASN A 95 -23.19 -7.33 18.48
C ASN A 95 -23.16 -8.18 19.76
N ALA A 96 -21.99 -8.37 20.37
CA ALA A 96 -21.87 -9.08 21.64
C ALA A 96 -22.62 -8.35 22.77
N LYS A 97 -22.51 -7.02 22.83
CA LYS A 97 -23.25 -6.19 23.80
C LYS A 97 -24.76 -6.20 23.52
N LEU A 98 -25.17 -6.17 22.26
CA LEU A 98 -26.58 -6.33 21.87
C LEU A 98 -27.10 -7.71 22.27
N ALA A 99 -26.35 -8.78 22.05
CA ALA A 99 -26.72 -10.14 22.46
C ALA A 99 -26.79 -10.28 23.99
N GLU A 100 -25.87 -9.67 24.73
CA GLU A 100 -25.91 -9.60 26.20
C GLU A 100 -27.18 -8.87 26.68
N SER A 101 -27.45 -7.69 26.13
CA SER A 101 -28.66 -6.91 26.42
C SER A 101 -29.94 -7.62 25.97
N MET A 102 -29.92 -8.33 24.85
CA MET A 102 -31.04 -9.16 24.36
C MET A 102 -31.20 -10.45 25.14
N GLY A 103 -30.15 -10.96 25.79
CA GLY A 103 -30.22 -12.08 26.73
C GLY A 103 -30.83 -11.65 28.07
N VAL A 104 -30.50 -10.45 28.55
CA VAL A 104 -31.13 -9.83 29.72
C VAL A 104 -32.58 -9.46 29.41
N ALA A 105 -32.81 -8.78 28.28
CA ALA A 105 -34.15 -8.47 27.78
C ALA A 105 -34.92 -9.75 27.46
N GLY A 106 -34.27 -10.81 26.96
CA GLY A 106 -34.78 -12.15 26.67
C GLY A 106 -35.24 -12.90 27.90
N LYS A 107 -34.48 -12.82 29.00
CA LYS A 107 -34.89 -13.31 30.32
C LYS A 107 -36.12 -12.55 30.85
N THR A 108 -36.27 -11.27 30.52
CA THR A 108 -37.52 -10.52 30.77
C THR A 108 -38.60 -10.72 29.68
N MET A 109 -38.24 -11.19 28.48
CA MET A 109 -39.11 -11.47 27.32
C MET A 109 -39.56 -12.93 27.24
N GLY A 110 -39.29 -13.77 28.24
CA GLY A 110 -40.06 -14.99 28.46
C GLY A 110 -41.56 -14.73 28.53
N GLU A 111 -41.96 -13.49 28.90
CA GLU A 111 -43.33 -13.00 28.87
C GLU A 111 -43.75 -12.32 27.55
N MET A 112 -42.85 -12.11 26.57
CA MET A 112 -43.14 -11.40 25.33
C MET A 112 -42.53 -12.09 24.10
N ASN A 113 -42.93 -13.34 23.92
CA ASN A 113 -42.55 -14.34 22.91
C ASN A 113 -42.78 -13.95 21.42
N ARG A 114 -42.34 -12.79 20.87
CA ARG A 114 -42.61 -12.60 19.41
C ARG A 114 -41.80 -11.66 18.50
N ILE A 115 -40.99 -10.71 18.95
CA ILE A 115 -40.76 -9.53 18.06
C ILE A 115 -39.42 -9.44 17.32
N LEU A 116 -38.37 -10.19 17.65
CA LEU A 116 -37.10 -10.06 16.92
C LEU A 116 -36.61 -11.40 16.40
N LYS A 117 -36.61 -11.56 15.07
CA LYS A 117 -36.02 -12.71 14.37
C LYS A 117 -34.51 -12.48 14.21
N PRO A 118 -33.65 -13.11 15.03
CA PRO A 118 -32.20 -12.96 14.95
C PRO A 118 -31.60 -13.46 13.62
N GLU A 119 -32.35 -14.25 12.84
CA GLU A 119 -31.86 -14.81 11.57
C GLU A 119 -31.57 -13.75 10.50
N GLN A 120 -32.30 -12.62 10.47
CA GLN A 120 -32.10 -11.59 9.43
C GLN A 120 -30.82 -10.77 9.63
N ILE A 121 -30.41 -10.54 10.88
CA ILE A 121 -29.15 -9.84 11.20
C ILE A 121 -27.96 -10.75 10.89
N ALA A 122 -28.06 -12.04 11.22
CA ALA A 122 -27.03 -13.03 10.89
C ALA A 122 -26.85 -13.21 9.38
N ALA A 123 -27.94 -13.19 8.60
CA ALA A 123 -27.89 -13.27 7.14
C ALA A 123 -27.17 -12.06 6.51
N ASN A 124 -27.43 -10.85 6.98
CA ASN A 124 -26.78 -9.63 6.47
C ASN A 124 -25.28 -9.59 6.80
N ILE A 125 -24.87 -10.06 8.00
CA ILE A 125 -23.44 -10.17 8.37
C ILE A 125 -22.73 -11.20 7.51
N ASN A 126 -23.37 -12.35 7.24
CA ASN A 126 -22.79 -13.38 6.37
C ASN A 126 -22.66 -12.91 4.91
N ALA A 127 -23.69 -12.23 4.39
CA ALA A 127 -23.65 -11.67 3.04
C ALA A 127 -22.53 -10.64 2.90
N PHE A 128 -22.41 -9.70 3.85
CA PHE A 128 -21.33 -8.71 3.89
C PHE A 128 -19.94 -9.35 4.01
N SER A 129 -19.78 -10.34 4.89
CA SER A 129 -18.52 -11.08 5.06
C SER A 129 -18.12 -11.80 3.77
N LYS A 130 -19.07 -12.40 3.06
CA LYS A 130 -18.83 -13.17 1.84
C LYS A 130 -18.46 -12.24 0.67
N GLU A 131 -19.09 -11.08 0.59
CA GLU A 131 -18.83 -10.07 -0.44
C GLU A 131 -17.48 -9.35 -0.19
N SER A 132 -17.17 -9.04 1.08
CA SER A 132 -15.87 -8.48 1.47
C SER A 132 -14.73 -9.49 1.26
N MET A 133 -14.95 -10.78 1.52
CA MET A 133 -13.96 -11.83 1.25
C MET A 133 -13.75 -12.03 -0.27
N LYS A 134 -14.83 -11.95 -1.07
CA LYS A 134 -14.74 -11.99 -2.54
C LYS A 134 -13.96 -10.81 -3.12
N MET A 135 -14.13 -9.61 -2.55
CA MET A 135 -13.36 -8.42 -2.91
C MET A 135 -11.87 -8.54 -2.53
N ASN A 136 -11.56 -9.12 -1.36
CA ASN A 136 -10.16 -9.39 -0.96
C ASN A 136 -9.48 -10.42 -1.87
N MET A 137 -10.19 -11.47 -2.29
CA MET A 137 -9.65 -12.47 -3.21
C MET A 137 -9.37 -11.90 -4.60
N THR A 138 -10.20 -10.97 -5.09
CA THR A 138 -9.94 -10.30 -6.38
C THR A 138 -8.72 -9.38 -6.31
N ASP A 139 -8.49 -8.67 -5.21
CA ASP A 139 -7.28 -7.85 -5.04
C ASP A 139 -6.02 -8.72 -4.95
N GLU A 140 -6.06 -9.86 -4.26
CA GLU A 140 -4.93 -10.79 -4.17
C GLU A 140 -4.63 -11.46 -5.53
N MET A 141 -5.66 -11.95 -6.25
CA MET A 141 -5.48 -12.51 -7.60
C MET A 141 -4.99 -11.47 -8.63
N ILE A 142 -5.46 -10.22 -8.57
CA ILE A 142 -4.98 -9.15 -9.47
C ILE A 142 -3.52 -8.82 -9.16
N ASN A 143 -3.13 -8.78 -7.88
CA ASN A 143 -1.74 -8.54 -7.48
C ASN A 143 -0.80 -9.67 -7.89
N GLU A 144 -1.24 -10.94 -7.83
CA GLU A 144 -0.47 -12.11 -8.29
C GLU A 144 -0.36 -12.13 -9.82
N THR A 145 -1.45 -11.86 -10.54
CA THR A 145 -1.42 -11.82 -12.02
C THR A 145 -0.52 -10.68 -12.53
N LEU A 146 -0.49 -9.54 -11.83
CA LEU A 146 0.43 -8.43 -12.13
C LEU A 146 1.88 -8.70 -11.68
N ASP A 147 2.09 -9.49 -10.62
CA ASP A 147 3.44 -9.96 -10.25
C ASP A 147 3.97 -10.92 -11.33
N ASP A 148 3.17 -11.88 -11.81
CA ASP A 148 3.59 -12.82 -12.86
C ASP A 148 3.94 -12.11 -14.18
N ILE A 149 3.12 -11.15 -14.62
CA ILE A 149 3.44 -10.33 -15.82
C ILE A 149 4.77 -9.57 -15.68
N LEU A 150 5.09 -9.07 -14.48
CA LEU A 150 6.32 -8.30 -14.23
C LEU A 150 7.54 -9.16 -13.92
N THR A 151 7.35 -10.41 -13.51
CA THR A 151 8.44 -11.35 -13.24
C THR A 151 8.83 -12.14 -14.49
N GLU A 152 7.92 -12.26 -15.46
CA GLU A 152 8.14 -12.96 -16.73
C GLU A 152 8.70 -12.06 -17.85
N SER A 153 8.56 -10.73 -17.77
CA SER A 153 9.11 -9.82 -18.79
C SER A 153 10.60 -9.49 -18.57
N GLY A 154 11.44 -10.50 -18.82
CA GLY A 154 12.87 -10.34 -19.07
C GLY A 154 13.19 -9.71 -20.44
N ASP A 155 12.26 -8.97 -21.04
CA ASP A 155 12.45 -8.35 -22.34
C ASP A 155 13.27 -7.06 -22.18
N GLU A 156 14.39 -6.98 -22.89
CA GLU A 156 15.32 -5.85 -22.79
C GLU A 156 14.67 -4.53 -23.22
N GLU A 157 13.73 -4.57 -24.18
CA GLU A 157 13.00 -3.41 -24.71
C GLU A 157 12.03 -2.80 -23.68
N GLU A 158 11.31 -3.62 -22.91
CA GLU A 158 10.42 -3.12 -21.85
C GLU A 158 11.20 -2.42 -20.74
N SER A 159 12.41 -2.90 -20.46
CA SER A 159 13.26 -2.31 -19.43
C SER A 159 13.76 -0.90 -19.80
N ASP A 160 14.01 -0.62 -21.08
CA ASP A 160 14.49 0.70 -21.53
C ASP A 160 13.35 1.72 -21.57
N ASN A 161 12.12 1.26 -21.85
CA ASN A 161 10.91 2.07 -21.69
C ASN A 161 10.67 2.46 -20.23
N ILE A 162 10.87 1.52 -19.29
CA ILE A 162 10.77 1.80 -17.85
C ILE A 162 11.79 2.86 -17.41
N ILE A 163 13.02 2.79 -17.91
CA ILE A 163 14.05 3.80 -17.63
C ILE A 163 13.59 5.17 -18.12
N THR A 164 13.19 5.27 -19.38
CA THR A 164 12.74 6.54 -19.98
C THR A 164 11.61 7.15 -19.15
N GLN A 165 10.58 6.36 -18.82
CA GLN A 165 9.47 6.79 -17.98
C GLN A 165 9.92 7.27 -16.59
N VAL A 166 10.83 6.54 -15.94
CA VAL A 166 11.38 6.91 -14.62
C VAL A 166 12.20 8.20 -14.71
N LEU A 167 13.03 8.37 -15.74
CA LEU A 167 13.85 9.57 -15.93
C LEU A 167 12.99 10.81 -16.23
N ASP A 168 11.91 10.65 -16.99
CA ASP A 168 10.94 11.70 -17.29
C ASP A 168 10.19 12.13 -16.02
N GLU A 169 9.66 11.18 -15.24
CA GLU A 169 9.02 11.47 -13.95
C GLU A 169 9.95 12.19 -12.97
N ILE A 170 11.23 11.82 -12.99
CA ILE A 170 12.27 12.38 -12.11
C ILE A 170 12.73 13.78 -12.59
N GLY A 171 12.33 14.19 -13.80
CA GLY A 171 12.54 15.52 -14.38
C GLY A 171 13.92 15.71 -15.02
N ILE A 172 14.53 14.63 -15.54
CA ILE A 172 15.86 14.70 -16.16
C ILE A 172 15.81 15.28 -17.59
N GLU A 173 14.62 15.37 -18.22
CA GLU A 173 14.42 16.05 -19.51
C GLU A 173 14.91 17.51 -19.52
N ILE A 174 14.83 18.21 -18.39
CA ILE A 174 15.33 19.59 -18.27
C ILE A 174 16.86 19.61 -18.42
N GLY A 175 17.55 18.58 -17.93
CA GLY A 175 19.01 18.44 -18.01
C GLY A 175 19.49 18.25 -19.44
N GLU A 176 18.89 17.34 -20.20
CA GLU A 176 19.28 17.12 -21.60
C GLU A 176 19.01 18.33 -22.48
N ARG A 177 17.87 19.00 -22.31
CA ARG A 177 17.53 20.19 -23.08
C ARG A 177 18.49 21.33 -22.75
N TRP A 178 18.88 21.49 -21.49
CA TRP A 178 19.91 22.45 -21.08
C TRP A 178 21.31 22.07 -21.57
N LEU A 179 21.69 20.79 -21.55
CA LEU A 179 23.00 20.33 -22.03
C LEU A 179 23.12 20.52 -23.55
N LYS A 180 22.07 20.16 -24.31
CA LYS A 180 21.96 20.40 -25.75
C LYS A 180 22.06 21.89 -26.07
N LEU A 181 21.37 22.75 -25.30
CA LEU A 181 21.45 24.21 -25.46
C LEU A 181 22.84 24.79 -25.13
N GLN A 182 23.57 24.22 -24.16
CA GLN A 182 24.94 24.65 -23.84
C GLN A 182 25.92 24.26 -24.95
N HIS A 183 25.87 23.00 -25.42
CA HIS A 183 26.71 22.54 -26.53
C HIS A 183 26.47 23.34 -27.82
N GLN A 184 25.20 23.59 -28.16
CA GLN A 184 24.84 24.36 -29.34
C GLN A 184 25.30 25.83 -29.26
N LYS A 185 25.34 26.39 -28.04
CA LYS A 185 25.85 27.75 -27.78
C LYS A 185 27.38 27.81 -27.93
N GLU A 186 28.11 26.78 -27.48
CA GLU A 186 29.56 26.69 -27.63
C GLU A 186 29.98 26.50 -29.10
N GLU A 187 29.29 25.64 -29.85
CA GLU A 187 29.53 25.46 -31.29
C GLU A 187 29.33 26.77 -32.08
N LEU A 188 28.23 27.49 -31.82
CA LEU A 188 27.96 28.79 -32.46
C LEU A 188 29.00 29.85 -32.11
N LEU A 189 29.56 29.85 -30.89
CA LEU A 189 30.61 30.78 -30.48
C LEU A 189 31.94 30.49 -31.21
N VAL A 190 32.29 29.21 -31.36
CA VAL A 190 33.48 28.78 -32.14
C VAL A 190 33.33 29.14 -33.62
N GLU A 191 32.13 28.99 -34.17
CA GLU A 191 31.85 29.29 -35.58
C GLU A 191 31.82 30.80 -35.86
N LEU A 192 31.40 31.61 -34.88
CA LEU A 192 31.48 33.07 -34.93
C LEU A 192 32.91 33.60 -34.81
N GLN A 193 33.77 32.93 -34.03
CA GLN A 193 35.20 33.27 -33.93
C GLN A 193 35.92 32.96 -35.25
N LYS A 194 35.64 31.82 -35.87
CA LYS A 194 36.21 31.43 -37.19
C LYS A 194 35.81 32.34 -38.36
N LYS A 195 34.73 33.12 -38.23
CA LYS A 195 34.26 34.07 -39.26
C LYS A 195 34.80 35.49 -39.07
N LYS A 196 35.54 35.75 -38.00
CA LYS A 196 36.13 37.08 -37.70
C LYS A 196 37.62 37.19 -38.04
N ASP A 197 38.28 36.07 -38.31
CA ASP A 197 39.64 35.97 -38.85
C ASP A 197 39.59 35.74 -40.38
#